data_AF-A0A0F8ZYN5-F1
#
_entry.id   AF-A0A0F8ZYN5-F1
#
_cell.length_a   1.000
_cell.length_b   1.000
_cell.length_c   1.000
_cell.angle_alpha   90.00
_cell.angle_beta   90.00
_cell.angle_gamma   90.00
#
_symmetry.space_group_name_H-M   'P 1'
#
loop_
_entity.id
_entity.type
_entity.pdbx_description
1 polymer ?
#
loop_
_entity_poly.entity_id
_entity_poly.type
_entity_poly.pdbx_seq_one_letter_code
_entity_poly.pdbx_strand_id
1 'polypeptide(L)' 'MRAFEYLKSLPRSWLPKTVERGILPPSNSDLKRWLRMSAVIINGTKPKAQDEIEFPITELVFFSKGTRKTTMV' A
#
# COMPACT_ATOMS: atom_id res chain seq x y z
N MET A 1 5.71 -11.90 -8.92
CA MET A 1 5.79 -11.41 -7.51
C MET A 1 4.39 -11.02 -7.08
N ARG A 2 3.97 -11.29 -5.84
CA ARG A 2 2.62 -10.91 -5.37
C ARG A 2 2.55 -9.43 -4.98
N ALA A 3 1.39 -8.80 -5.13
CA ALA A 3 1.19 -7.39 -4.77
C ALA A 3 1.56 -7.10 -3.30
N PHE A 4 1.21 -8.01 -2.37
CA PHE A 4 1.59 -7.87 -0.97
C PHE A 4 3.10 -7.96 -0.73
N GLU A 5 3.78 -8.87 -1.43
CA GLU A 5 5.24 -9.04 -1.32
C GLU A 5 5.96 -7.82 -1.89
N TYR A 6 5.46 -7.28 -3.00
CA TYR A 6 5.96 -6.05 -3.58
C TYR A 6 5.86 -4.88 -2.59
N LEU A 7 4.67 -4.62 -2.04
CA LEU A 7 4.50 -3.55 -1.05
C LEU A 7 5.38 -3.73 0.19
N LYS A 8 5.63 -4.97 0.61
CA LYS A 8 6.53 -5.29 1.73
C LYS A 8 7.99 -5.04 1.38
N SER A 9 8.37 -5.20 0.10
CA SER A 9 9.73 -4.98 -0.39
C SER A 9 10.08 -3.50 -0.56
N LEU A 10 9.07 -2.63 -0.63
CA LEU A 10 9.29 -1.19 -0.78
C LEU A 10 9.99 -0.59 0.46
N PRO A 11 10.84 0.43 0.27
CA PRO A 11 11.33 1.24 1.36
C PRO A 11 10.17 1.78 2.20
N ARG A 12 10.29 1.69 3.53
CA ARG A 12 9.24 2.17 4.45
C ARG A 12 8.93 3.65 4.31
N SER A 13 9.85 4.44 3.76
CA SER A 13 9.66 5.86 3.44
C SER A 13 8.65 6.10 2.31
N TRP A 14 8.48 5.14 1.40
CA TRP A 14 7.55 5.26 0.27
C TRP A 14 6.13 4.82 0.62
N LEU A 15 5.95 4.25 1.80
CA LEU A 15 4.65 3.81 2.27
C LEU A 15 3.98 4.92 3.12
N PRO A 16 2.68 5.17 2.93
CA PRO A 16 1.94 6.09 3.77
C PRO A 16 2.05 5.73 5.26
N LYS A 17 2.17 6.73 6.12
CA LYS A 17 2.28 6.55 7.58
C LYS A 17 0.98 6.97 8.26
N THR A 18 0.57 6.22 9.28
CA THR A 18 -0.65 6.54 10.03
C THR A 18 -0.34 7.63 11.07
N VAL A 19 -1.03 8.76 11.01
CA VAL A 19 -0.79 9.90 11.90
C VAL A 19 -1.19 9.58 13.34
N GLU A 20 -2.28 8.83 13.53
CA GLU A 20 -2.81 8.42 14.84
C GLU A 20 -1.87 7.55 15.67
N ARG A 21 -0.89 6.91 15.03
CA ARG A 21 0.11 6.04 15.68
C ARG A 21 1.49 6.68 15.81
N GLY A 22 1.60 8.00 15.62
CA GLY A 22 2.88 8.69 15.75
C GLY A 22 3.82 8.50 14.55
N ILE A 23 3.28 8.48 13.33
CA ILE A 23 4.07 8.40 12.08
C ILE A 23 4.89 7.09 12.01
N LEU A 24 4.32 6.00 12.53
CA LEU A 24 4.92 4.68 12.43
C LEU A 24 4.74 4.10 11.02
N PRO A 25 5.72 3.30 10.53
CA PRO A 25 5.57 2.57 9.29
C PRO A 25 4.40 1.59 9.36
N PRO A 26 3.69 1.35 8.24
CA PRO A 26 2.54 0.45 8.24
C PRO A 26 2.95 -0.98 8.56
N SER A 27 2.08 -1.66 9.30
CA SER A 27 2.24 -3.09 9.58
C SER A 27 1.86 -3.94 8.35
N ASN A 28 2.27 -5.21 8.33
CA ASN A 28 1.82 -6.16 7.31
C ASN A 28 0.29 -6.25 7.21
N SER A 29 -0.40 -6.11 8.36
CA SER A 29 -1.86 -6.09 8.41
C SER A 29 -2.45 -4.84 7.76
N ASP A 30 -1.78 -3.69 7.88
CA ASP A 30 -2.19 -2.45 7.21
C ASP A 30 -2.02 -2.57 5.69
N LEU A 31 -0.90 -3.12 5.21
CA LEU A 31 -0.68 -3.38 3.78
C LEU A 31 -1.74 -4.32 3.19
N LYS A 32 -2.03 -5.44 3.87
CA LYS A 32 -3.09 -6.36 3.45
C LYS A 32 -4.46 -5.68 3.45
N ARG A 33 -4.73 -4.85 4.45
CA ARG A 33 -5.98 -4.08 4.54
C ARG A 33 -6.09 -3.10 3.37
N TRP A 34 -5.04 -2.38 3.00
CA TRP A 34 -5.07 -1.44 1.88
C TRP A 34 -5.34 -2.14 0.55
N LEU A 35 -4.68 -3.26 0.28
CA LEU A 35 -4.96 -4.08 -0.90
C LEU A 35 -6.41 -4.60 -0.91
N ARG A 36 -6.89 -5.10 0.24
CA ARG A 36 -8.29 -5.57 0.38
C ARG A 36 -9.32 -4.46 0.15
N MET A 37 -9.03 -3.24 0.58
CA MET A 37 -9.92 -2.08 0.41
C MET A 37 -9.80 -1.43 -0.97
N SER A 38 -8.96 -1.99 -1.85
CA SER A 38 -8.60 -1.37 -3.14
C SER A 38 -8.19 0.09 -2.95
N ALA A 39 -7.35 0.31 -1.95
CA ALA A 39 -6.74 1.58 -1.57
C ALA A 39 -5.34 1.76 -2.18
N VAL A 40 -4.87 0.78 -2.94
CA VAL A 40 -3.61 0.80 -3.69
C VAL A 40 -3.93 0.55 -5.16
N ILE A 41 -3.34 1.35 -6.04
CA ILE A 41 -3.33 1.14 -7.49
C ILE A 41 -1.89 0.89 -7.92
N ILE A 42 -1.67 -0.18 -8.68
CA ILE A 42 -0.38 -0.54 -9.27
C ILE A 42 -0.60 -0.65 -10.78
N ASN A 43 0.10 0.17 -11.57
CA ASN A 43 -0.04 0.24 -13.04
C ASN A 43 -1.52 0.31 -13.49
N GLY A 44 -2.30 1.23 -12.90
CA GLY A 44 -3.74 1.36 -13.20
C GLY A 44 -4.66 0.26 -12.65
N THR A 45 -4.14 -0.86 -12.12
CA THR A 45 -4.95 -1.96 -11.57
C THR A 45 -5.08 -1.89 -10.05
N LYS A 46 -6.15 -2.46 -9.50
CA LYS A 46 -6.41 -2.54 -8.04
C LYS A 46 -6.19 -3.97 -7.54
N PRO A 47 -4.93 -4.43 -7.38
CA PRO A 47 -4.65 -5.81 -7.04
C PRO A 47 -5.08 -6.16 -5.62
N LYS A 48 -5.49 -7.40 -5.41
CA LYS A 48 -5.63 -8.01 -4.09
C LYS A 48 -4.27 -8.51 -3.60
N ALA A 49 -4.19 -8.86 -2.30
CA ALA A 49 -2.95 -9.31 -1.67
C ALA A 49 -2.30 -10.54 -2.30
N GLN A 50 -3.10 -11.40 -2.92
CA GLN A 50 -2.63 -12.64 -3.56
C GLN A 50 -2.39 -12.49 -5.06
N ASP A 51 -2.84 -11.38 -5.65
CA ASP A 51 -2.74 -11.17 -7.09
C ASP A 51 -1.28 -10.89 -7.46
N GLU A 52 -0.89 -11.40 -8.62
CA GLU A 52 0.41 -11.11 -9.20
C GLU A 52 0.43 -9.72 -9.80
N ILE A 53 1.59 -9.06 -9.70
CA ILE A 53 1.83 -7.76 -10.32
C ILE A 53 2.66 -7.92 -11.59
N GLU A 54 2.31 -7.16 -12.61
CA GLU A 54 3.03 -7.10 -13.87
C GLU A 54 4.17 -6.07 -13.79
N PHE A 55 5.35 -6.47 -14.27
CA PHE A 55 6.53 -5.60 -14.34
C PHE A 55 6.74 -5.12 -15.78
N PRO A 56 7.33 -3.92 -15.98
CA PRO A 56 7.82 -2.99 -14.97
C PRO A 56 6.69 -2.24 -14.24
N ILE A 57 6.90 -1.88 -12.96
CA ILE A 57 5.97 -0.99 -12.25
C ILE A 57 6.34 0.45 -12.56
N THR A 58 5.42 1.15 -13.23
CA THR A 58 5.56 2.56 -13.62
C THR A 58 4.73 3.47 -12.74
N GLU A 59 3.67 2.94 -12.12
CA GLU A 59 2.73 3.71 -11.31
C GLU A 59 2.40 2.97 -10.01
N LEU A 60 2.49 3.69 -8.88
CA LEU A 60 2.05 3.22 -7.57
C LEU A 60 1.33 4.36 -6.85
N VAL A 61 0.02 4.20 -6.63
CA VAL A 61 -0.82 5.23 -6.00
C VAL A 61 -1.50 4.68 -4.76
N PHE A 62 -1.45 5.45 -3.67
CA PHE A 62 -2.14 5.16 -2.41
C PHE A 62 -3.31 6.12 -2.21
N PHE A 63 -4.47 5.59 -1.82
CA PHE A 63 -5.66 6.36 -1.51
C PHE A 63 -6.06 6.16 -0.05
N SER A 64 -6.46 7.24 0.60
CA SER A 64 -7.18 7.13 1.87
C SER A 64 -8.56 6.54 1.61
N LYS A 65 -8.79 5.30 2.05
CA LYS A 65 -10.13 4.74 2.17
C LYS A 65 -10.39 4.39 3.63
N GLY A 66 -11.15 5.26 4.30
CA GLY A 66 -11.58 5.09 5.68
C GLY A 66 -11.48 6.39 6.49
N THR A 67 -11.81 6.28 7.76
CA THR A 67 -11.76 7.40 8.73
C THR A 67 -10.35 7.68 9.24
N ARG A 68 -9.41 6.74 9.08
CA ARG A 68 -8.04 6.91 9.57
C ARG A 68 -7.22 7.83 8.67
N LYS A 69 -6.58 8.83 9.27
CA LYS A 69 -5.74 9.78 8.53
C LYS A 69 -4.36 9.17 8.25
N THR A 70 -4.03 9.08 6.96
CA THR A 70 -2.73 8.58 6.50
C THR A 70 -2.05 9.65 5.66
N THR A 71 -0.75 9.87 5.88
CA THR A 71 0.03 10.91 5.23
C THR A 71 1.35 10.33 4.71
N MET A 72 1.81 10.79 3.56
CA MET A 72 3.19 10.56 3.10
C MET A 72 4.06 11.68 3.67
N VAL A 73 5.11 11.30 4.40
CA VAL A 73 6.09 12.21 5.02
C VAL A 73 7.47 11.73 4.65
#